data_AF-A0A182TN09-F1
#
_entry.id   AF-A0A182TN09-F1
#
_cell.length_a   1.000
_cell.length_b   1.000
_cell.length_c   1.000
_cell.angle_alpha   90.00
_cell.angle_beta   90.00
_cell.angle_gamma   90.00
#
_symmetry.space_group_name_H-M   'P 1'
#
loop_
_entity.id
_entity.type
_entity.pdbx_description
1 polymer ?
#
loop_
_entity_poly.entity_id
_entity_poly.type
_entity_poly.pdbx_seq_one_letter_code
_entity_poly.pdbx_strand_id
1 'polypeptide(L)'
;TFVCPTEIIAFSDRINEFRELNTEVVGVSVDSHFSHLAWINTPRKAGGLGKLEYPLLADLTKRISADYGVLLPDGISLRGLFIIDPAGVVRQITINDLPVGRSVDETLRLIKAFQFVEKHGEVCPANWEPKSNAATIKPNPKDSREYFEKHGK
;
A
#
# COMPACT_ATOMS: atom_id res chain seq x y z
N THR A 1 2.19 17.90 10.41
CA THR A 1 1.11 16.92 10.07
C THR A 1 1.08 15.84 11.13
N PHE A 2 -0.11 15.36 11.53
CA PHE A 2 -0.26 14.46 12.68
C PHE A 2 -0.40 12.98 12.31
N VAL A 3 -1.00 12.66 11.16
CA VAL A 3 -1.23 11.28 10.70
C VAL A 3 -0.07 10.75 9.86
N CYS A 4 0.65 11.60 9.12
CA CYS A 4 1.76 11.13 8.27
C CYS A 4 2.86 10.35 9.02
N PRO A 5 3.36 10.77 10.21
CA PRO A 5 4.39 9.99 10.89
C PRO A 5 3.87 8.60 11.30
N THR A 6 2.58 8.46 11.64
CA THR A 6 2.03 7.16 12.06
C THR A 6 2.03 6.16 10.91
N GLU A 7 1.67 6.60 9.69
CA GLU A 7 1.71 5.75 8.49
C GLU A 7 3.15 5.38 8.13
N ILE A 8 4.04 6.37 8.07
CA ILE A 8 5.43 6.16 7.66
C ILE A 8 6.12 5.14 8.59
N ILE A 9 5.91 5.30 9.89
CA ILE A 9 6.43 4.39 10.92
C ILE A 9 5.80 2.99 10.80
N ALA A 10 4.48 2.89 10.65
CA ALA A 10 3.80 1.60 10.57
C ALA A 10 4.27 0.73 9.40
N PHE A 11 4.52 1.33 8.23
CA PHE A 11 5.15 0.62 7.11
C PHE A 11 6.61 0.23 7.41
N SER A 12 7.36 1.10 8.09
CA SER A 12 8.79 0.84 8.38
C SER A 12 8.96 -0.30 9.37
N ASP A 13 8.13 -0.33 10.41
CA ASP A 13 8.20 -1.35 11.46
C ASP A 13 7.81 -2.74 10.92
N ARG A 14 7.04 -2.79 9.82
CA ARG A 14 6.58 -4.02 9.15
C ARG A 14 7.25 -4.27 7.81
N ILE A 15 8.34 -3.57 7.49
CA ILE A 15 8.98 -3.64 6.15
C ILE A 15 9.39 -5.06 5.75
N ASN A 16 9.76 -5.90 6.72
CA ASN A 16 10.18 -7.27 6.47
C ASN A 16 9.05 -8.14 5.93
N GLU A 17 7.79 -7.88 6.33
CA GLU A 17 6.63 -8.59 5.77
C GLU A 17 6.43 -8.28 4.28
N PHE A 18 6.81 -7.09 3.82
CA PHE A 18 6.80 -6.74 2.40
C PHE A 18 7.96 -7.43 1.65
N ARG A 19 9.17 -7.41 2.23
CA ARG A 19 10.36 -8.05 1.64
C ARG A 19 10.23 -9.56 1.50
N GLU A 20 9.61 -10.23 2.48
CA GLU A 20 9.28 -11.67 2.41
C GLU A 20 8.34 -12.00 1.24
N LEU A 21 7.54 -11.03 0.81
CA LEU A 21 6.67 -11.11 -0.37
C LEU A 21 7.35 -10.55 -1.64
N ASN A 22 8.67 -10.35 -1.65
CA ASN A 22 9.39 -9.74 -2.77
C ASN A 22 8.79 -8.38 -3.18
N THR A 23 8.42 -7.56 -2.19
CA THR A 23 7.80 -6.24 -2.39
C THR A 23 8.60 -5.17 -1.65
N GLU A 24 8.86 -4.05 -2.33
CA GLU A 24 9.51 -2.88 -1.74
C GLU A 24 8.50 -1.77 -1.46
N VAL A 25 8.81 -0.91 -0.49
CA VAL A 25 7.98 0.25 -0.11
C VAL A 25 8.75 1.54 -0.38
N VAL A 26 8.09 2.54 -0.97
CA VAL A 26 8.65 3.87 -1.17
C VAL A 26 7.64 4.90 -0.65
N GLY A 27 8.06 5.74 0.29
CA GLY A 27 7.29 6.89 0.71
C GLY A 27 7.61 8.09 -0.17
N VAL A 28 6.62 8.93 -0.48
CA VAL A 28 6.81 10.14 -1.30
C VAL A 28 6.07 11.30 -0.66
N SER A 29 6.70 12.47 -0.61
CA SER A 29 6.00 13.73 -0.40
C SER A 29 6.65 14.85 -1.20
N VAL A 30 6.00 16.01 -1.23
CA VAL A 30 6.49 17.24 -1.89
C VAL A 30 7.61 17.94 -1.12
N ASP A 31 8.00 17.42 0.05
CA ASP A 31 9.07 17.98 0.88
C ASP A 31 10.45 17.69 0.28
N SER A 32 11.45 18.47 0.71
CA SER A 32 12.84 18.26 0.30
C SER A 32 13.46 17.05 1.00
N HIS A 33 14.51 16.46 0.41
CA HIS A 33 15.30 15.41 1.05
C HIS A 33 16.00 15.90 2.33
N PHE A 34 16.28 17.21 2.46
CA PHE A 34 16.77 17.80 3.71
C PHE A 34 15.69 17.79 4.81
N SER A 35 14.46 18.12 4.46
CA SER A 35 13.31 18.05 5.38
C SER A 35 13.08 16.61 5.84
N HIS A 36 13.16 15.65 4.92
CA HIS A 36 13.08 14.21 5.23
C HIS A 36 14.17 13.78 6.21
N LEU A 37 15.42 14.15 5.96
CA LEU A 37 16.54 13.82 6.83
C LEU A 37 16.38 14.42 8.23
N ALA A 38 15.97 15.69 8.32
CA ALA A 38 15.69 16.35 9.60
C ALA A 38 14.59 15.60 10.38
N TRP A 39 13.55 15.13 9.68
CA TRP A 39 12.43 14.42 10.30
C TRP A 39 12.81 13.00 10.74
N ILE A 40 13.65 12.30 9.98
CA ILE A 40 14.29 11.02 10.36
C ILE A 40 15.16 11.18 11.61
N ASN A 41 15.94 12.27 11.70
CA ASN A 41 16.78 12.55 12.86
C ASN A 41 15.98 12.99 14.10
N THR A 42 14.70 13.31 13.95
CA THR A 42 13.83 13.67 15.06
C THR A 42 13.30 12.39 15.74
N PRO A 43 13.38 12.26 17.08
CA PRO A 43 12.85 11.09 17.79
C PRO A 43 11.34 10.91 17.62
N ARG A 44 10.86 9.66 17.54
CA ARG A 44 9.43 9.32 17.42
C ARG A 44 8.56 9.95 18.53
N LYS A 45 9.08 9.99 19.77
CA LYS A 45 8.41 10.62 20.92
C LYS A 45 8.19 12.13 20.77
N ALA A 46 8.96 12.78 19.90
CA ALA A 46 8.84 14.21 19.58
C ALA A 46 8.08 14.44 18.26
N GLY A 47 7.38 13.43 17.72
CA GLY A 47 6.67 13.52 16.44
C GLY A 47 7.56 13.33 15.21
N GLY A 48 8.81 12.89 15.40
CA GLY A 48 9.71 12.51 14.33
C GLY A 48 9.47 11.09 13.81
N LEU A 49 10.30 10.67 12.85
CA LEU A 49 10.21 9.33 12.25
C LEU A 49 11.16 8.34 12.94
N GLY A 50 12.29 8.82 13.47
CA GLY A 50 13.39 7.96 13.86
C GLY A 50 13.97 7.19 12.66
N LYS A 51 14.67 6.09 12.93
CA LYS A 51 15.21 5.22 11.87
C LYS A 51 14.06 4.69 11.00
N LEU A 52 14.24 4.83 9.69
CA LEU A 52 13.39 4.21 8.67
C LEU A 52 14.16 3.15 7.90
N GLU A 53 13.42 2.13 7.48
CA GLU A 53 13.97 0.96 6.79
C GLU A 53 13.65 0.93 5.29
N TYR A 54 13.06 2.01 4.75
CA TYR A 54 12.71 2.16 3.34
C TYR A 54 12.88 3.62 2.88
N PRO A 55 13.05 3.88 1.57
CA PRO A 55 13.33 5.22 1.07
C PRO A 55 12.13 6.18 1.18
N LEU A 56 12.44 7.43 1.56
CA LEU A 56 11.54 8.58 1.43
C LEU A 56 12.00 9.47 0.27
N LEU A 57 11.22 9.48 -0.79
CA LEU A 57 11.45 10.26 -2.00
C LEU A 57 10.95 11.70 -1.83
N ALA A 58 11.72 12.64 -2.36
CA ALA A 58 11.40 14.06 -2.41
C ALA A 58 10.85 14.43 -3.81
N ASP A 59 9.56 14.71 -3.90
CA ASP A 59 8.89 15.20 -5.11
C ASP A 59 8.80 16.73 -5.11
N LEU A 60 9.97 17.40 -5.05
CA LEU A 60 10.04 18.86 -5.01
C LEU A 60 9.35 19.53 -6.21
N THR A 61 9.40 18.88 -7.37
CA THR A 61 8.74 19.36 -8.60
C THR A 61 7.23 19.15 -8.60
N LYS A 62 6.69 18.38 -7.64
CA LYS A 62 5.28 17.97 -7.55
C LYS A 62 4.78 17.15 -8.74
N ARG A 63 5.69 16.68 -9.60
CA ARG A 63 5.37 15.96 -10.83
C ARG A 63 4.86 14.58 -10.52
N ILE A 64 5.51 13.87 -9.59
CA ILE A 64 5.08 12.52 -9.21
C ILE A 64 3.66 12.58 -8.65
N SER A 65 3.41 13.53 -7.76
CA SER A 65 2.09 13.73 -7.15
C SER A 65 1.01 14.12 -8.17
N ALA A 66 1.37 14.93 -9.18
CA ALA A 66 0.46 15.30 -10.26
C ALA A 66 0.19 14.12 -11.22
N ASP A 67 1.23 13.39 -11.64
CA ASP A 67 1.14 12.25 -12.55
C ASP A 67 0.32 11.10 -11.94
N TYR A 68 0.42 10.90 -10.62
CA TYR A 68 -0.39 9.94 -9.88
C TYR A 68 -1.79 10.48 -9.50
N GLY A 69 -2.12 11.73 -9.86
CA GLY A 69 -3.44 12.32 -9.67
C GLY A 69 -3.80 12.61 -8.21
N VAL A 70 -2.81 12.78 -7.32
CA VAL A 70 -3.02 12.96 -5.87
C VAL A 70 -2.64 14.36 -5.38
N LEU A 71 -2.12 15.23 -6.24
CA LEU A 71 -1.77 16.60 -5.89
C LEU A 71 -3.01 17.49 -5.70
N LEU A 72 -3.13 18.13 -4.54
CA LEU A 72 -4.13 19.16 -4.28
C LEU A 72 -3.65 20.55 -4.73
N PRO A 73 -4.58 21.49 -5.01
CA PRO A 73 -4.25 22.87 -5.37
C PRO A 73 -3.34 23.58 -4.36
N ASP A 74 -3.45 23.22 -3.08
CA ASP A 74 -2.65 23.77 -1.98
C ASP A 74 -1.18 23.28 -1.98
N GLY A 75 -0.80 22.47 -2.97
CA GLY A 75 0.59 22.06 -3.21
C GLY A 75 1.05 20.86 -2.38
N ILE A 76 0.12 20.15 -1.74
CA ILE A 76 0.34 18.91 -0.99
C ILE A 76 -0.41 17.73 -1.62
N SER A 77 0.01 16.52 -1.32
CA SER A 77 -0.62 15.30 -1.86
C SER A 77 -1.68 14.75 -0.89
N LEU A 78 -2.77 14.21 -1.44
CA LEU A 78 -3.67 13.30 -0.73
C LEU A 78 -2.93 12.03 -0.29
N ARG A 79 -3.58 11.22 0.55
CA ARG A 79 -3.01 9.94 1.02
C ARG A 79 -3.19 8.85 -0.03
N GLY A 80 -2.50 9.00 -1.17
CA GLY A 80 -2.46 8.02 -2.24
C GLY A 80 -1.49 6.87 -1.93
N LEU A 81 -1.96 5.64 -2.12
CA LEU A 81 -1.17 4.41 -2.10
C LEU A 81 -1.45 3.64 -3.38
N PHE A 82 -0.37 3.16 -4.01
CA PHE A 82 -0.41 2.46 -5.28
C PHE A 82 0.35 1.14 -5.13
N ILE A 83 -0.27 0.03 -5.54
CA ILE A 83 0.40 -1.27 -5.65
C ILE A 83 0.75 -1.46 -7.12
N ILE A 84 2.03 -1.59 -7.42
CA ILE A 84 2.60 -1.74 -8.76
C ILE A 84 3.25 -3.11 -8.84
N ASP A 85 2.92 -3.88 -9.88
CA ASP A 85 3.44 -5.23 -10.06
C ASP A 85 4.83 -5.25 -10.74
N PRO A 86 5.48 -6.43 -10.87
CA PRO A 86 6.79 -6.54 -11.53
C PRO A 86 6.80 -6.13 -13.01
N ALA A 87 5.66 -6.06 -13.68
CA ALA A 87 5.53 -5.56 -15.05
C ALA A 87 5.34 -4.04 -15.12
N GLY A 88 5.38 -3.34 -13.97
CA GLY A 88 5.17 -1.90 -13.89
C GLY A 88 3.70 -1.48 -14.01
N VAL A 89 2.76 -2.41 -13.86
CA VAL A 89 1.32 -2.15 -13.98
C VAL A 89 0.75 -1.82 -12.61
N VAL A 90 0.02 -0.70 -12.51
CA VAL A 90 -0.75 -0.36 -11.30
C VAL A 90 -1.90 -1.36 -11.16
N ARG A 91 -1.89 -2.13 -10.07
CA ARG A 91 -2.92 -3.13 -9.76
C ARG A 91 -3.98 -2.61 -8.80
N GLN A 92 -3.61 -1.66 -7.95
CA GLN A 92 -4.50 -1.15 -6.91
C GLN A 92 -4.17 0.31 -6.57
N ILE A 93 -5.23 1.07 -6.27
CA ILE A 93 -5.15 2.47 -5.86
C ILE A 93 -6.04 2.68 -4.63
N THR A 94 -5.47 3.17 -3.54
CA THR A 94 -6.20 3.67 -2.36
C THR A 94 -5.92 5.15 -2.21
N ILE A 95 -6.96 5.98 -2.16
CA ILE A 95 -6.83 7.42 -1.88
C ILE A 95 -7.71 7.75 -0.70
N ASN A 96 -7.09 8.11 0.42
CA ASN A 96 -7.80 8.66 1.56
C ASN A 96 -7.70 10.19 1.57
N ASP A 97 -8.74 10.84 2.08
CA ASP A 97 -8.66 12.24 2.46
C ASP A 97 -7.66 12.44 3.62
N LEU A 98 -7.20 13.66 3.81
CA LEU A 98 -6.17 14.04 4.76
C LEU A 98 -6.41 13.59 6.22
N PRO A 99 -7.63 13.57 6.80
CA PRO A 99 -7.81 13.22 8.20
C PRO A 99 -7.74 11.71 8.51
N VAL A 100 -7.77 10.82 7.51
CA VAL A 100 -7.91 9.36 7.74
C VAL A 100 -6.69 8.58 7.23
N GLY A 101 -5.97 7.93 8.14
CA GLY A 101 -4.82 7.08 7.80
C GLY A 101 -5.19 5.79 7.06
N ARG A 102 -4.22 5.23 6.33
CA ARG A 102 -4.33 3.95 5.60
C ARG A 102 -4.00 2.75 6.49
N SER A 103 -4.34 1.55 6.00
CA SER A 103 -4.09 0.28 6.68
C SER A 103 -2.94 -0.50 6.04
N VAL A 104 -1.93 -0.83 6.85
CA VAL A 104 -0.81 -1.70 6.45
C VAL A 104 -1.28 -3.14 6.23
N ASP A 105 -2.19 -3.63 7.07
CA ASP A 105 -2.77 -4.98 6.94
C ASP A 105 -3.52 -5.15 5.63
N GLU A 106 -4.34 -4.17 5.24
CA GLU A 106 -5.07 -4.22 3.99
C GLU A 106 -4.12 -4.17 2.79
N THR A 107 -3.05 -3.36 2.88
CA THR A 107 -2.03 -3.31 1.84
C THR A 107 -1.35 -4.67 1.66
N LEU A 108 -0.94 -5.32 2.76
CA LEU A 108 -0.35 -6.67 2.72
C LEU A 108 -1.33 -7.73 2.20
N ARG A 109 -2.61 -7.65 2.58
CA ARG A 109 -3.65 -8.56 2.09
C ARG A 109 -3.81 -8.45 0.58
N LEU A 110 -3.86 -7.22 0.05
CA LEU A 110 -3.98 -6.96 -1.38
C LEU A 110 -2.75 -7.45 -2.17
N ILE A 111 -1.53 -7.23 -1.68
CA ILE A 111 -0.31 -7.76 -2.30
C ILE A 111 -0.37 -9.29 -2.41
N LYS A 112 -0.69 -9.96 -1.30
CA LYS A 112 -0.84 -11.43 -1.27
C LYS A 112 -1.91 -11.92 -2.25
N ALA A 113 -3.01 -11.17 -2.39
CA ALA A 113 -4.09 -11.51 -3.31
C ALA A 113 -3.63 -11.42 -4.77
N PHE A 114 -2.98 -10.33 -5.17
CA PHE A 114 -2.47 -10.21 -6.54
C PHE A 114 -1.44 -11.28 -6.88
N GLN A 115 -0.51 -11.57 -5.96
CA GLN A 115 0.47 -12.65 -6.16
C GLN A 115 -0.18 -14.03 -6.24
N PHE A 116 -1.24 -14.27 -5.47
CA PHE A 116 -2.00 -15.51 -5.55
C PHE A 116 -2.67 -15.66 -6.92
N VAL A 117 -3.38 -14.62 -7.39
CA VAL A 117 -4.06 -14.63 -8.69
C VAL A 117 -3.07 -14.88 -9.83
N GLU A 118 -1.92 -14.21 -9.81
CA GLU A 118 -0.86 -14.39 -10.81
C GLU A 118 -0.31 -15.82 -10.83
N LYS A 119 -0.08 -16.40 -9.66
CA LYS A 119 0.48 -17.75 -9.54
C LYS A 119 -0.52 -18.86 -9.87
N HIS A 120 -1.79 -18.68 -9.55
CA HIS A 120 -2.78 -19.76 -9.57
C HIS A 120 -3.81 -19.64 -10.70
N GLY A 121 -4.01 -18.45 -11.28
CA GLY A 121 -5.04 -18.21 -12.30
C GLY A 121 -6.48 -18.27 -11.76
N GLU A 122 -6.66 -18.36 -10.45
CA GLU A 122 -7.94 -18.24 -9.76
C GLU A 122 -8.14 -16.80 -9.26
N VAL A 123 -9.38 -16.44 -8.92
CA VAL A 123 -9.70 -15.11 -8.38
C VAL A 123 -10.03 -15.17 -6.88
N CYS A 124 -9.64 -14.11 -6.17
CA CYS A 124 -9.88 -13.94 -4.75
C CYS A 124 -11.25 -13.28 -4.49
N PRO A 125 -12.15 -13.89 -3.71
CA PRO A 125 -13.43 -13.30 -3.35
C PRO A 125 -13.28 -12.11 -2.37
N ALA A 126 -14.40 -11.46 -2.06
CA ALA A 126 -14.44 -10.41 -1.05
C ALA A 126 -13.91 -10.92 0.31
N ASN A 127 -13.12 -10.08 0.99
CA ASN A 127 -12.49 -10.40 2.27
C ASN A 127 -11.61 -11.67 2.22
N TRP A 128 -11.07 -12.02 1.05
CA TRP A 128 -10.09 -13.10 0.94
C TRP A 128 -8.85 -12.78 1.75
N GLU A 129 -8.41 -13.76 2.54
CA GLU A 129 -7.21 -13.70 3.37
C GLU A 129 -6.62 -15.12 3.43
N PRO A 130 -5.32 -15.31 3.12
CA PRO A 130 -4.67 -16.62 3.07
C PRO A 130 -4.88 -17.52 4.29
N LYS A 131 -5.05 -16.94 5.48
CA LYS A 131 -5.15 -17.70 6.74
C LYS A 131 -6.58 -17.92 7.23
N SER A 132 -7.46 -16.94 7.07
CA SER A 132 -8.81 -16.97 7.67
C SER A 132 -9.92 -17.19 6.65
N ASN A 133 -9.69 -16.92 5.36
CA ASN A 133 -10.68 -17.07 4.30
C ASN A 133 -9.98 -17.32 2.95
N ALA A 134 -9.43 -18.54 2.80
CA ALA A 134 -8.58 -18.89 1.66
C ALA A 134 -9.34 -19.39 0.42
N ALA A 135 -10.67 -19.56 0.52
CA ALA A 135 -11.48 -20.06 -0.59
C ALA A 135 -11.41 -19.10 -1.80
N THR A 136 -11.25 -19.67 -2.98
CA THR A 136 -10.99 -18.97 -4.25
C THR A 136 -11.91 -19.49 -5.35
N ILE A 137 -11.95 -18.79 -6.49
CA ILE A 137 -12.90 -19.06 -7.56
C ILE A 137 -12.14 -19.25 -8.87
N LYS A 138 -12.36 -20.38 -9.55
CA LYS A 138 -11.92 -20.55 -10.95
C LYS A 138 -12.75 -19.64 -11.86
N PRO A 139 -12.14 -18.76 -12.66
CA PRO A 139 -12.85 -17.69 -13.36
C PRO A 139 -13.53 -18.18 -14.66
N ASN A 140 -14.35 -19.21 -14.55
CA ASN A 140 -15.21 -19.66 -15.65
C ASN A 140 -16.58 -20.15 -15.13
N PRO A 141 -17.67 -20.02 -15.91
CA PRO A 141 -19.03 -20.29 -15.44
C PRO A 141 -19.32 -21.73 -14.98
N LYS A 142 -18.51 -22.70 -15.42
CA LYS A 142 -18.69 -24.11 -15.07
C LYS A 142 -18.05 -24.40 -13.71
N ASP A 143 -16.78 -24.05 -13.57
CA ASP A 143 -15.98 -24.40 -12.39
C ASP A 143 -16.23 -23.45 -11.22
N SER A 144 -16.67 -22.21 -11.47
CA SER A 144 -17.04 -21.27 -10.41
C SER A 144 -18.19 -21.78 -9.54
N ARG A 145 -19.01 -22.70 -10.06
CA ARG A 145 -20.13 -23.32 -9.32
C ARG A 145 -19.65 -24.03 -8.06
N GLU A 146 -18.46 -24.63 -8.08
CA GLU A 146 -17.90 -25.31 -6.90
C GLU A 146 -17.80 -24.36 -5.70
N TYR A 147 -17.39 -23.11 -5.94
CA TYR A 147 -17.33 -22.10 -4.89
C TYR A 147 -18.72 -21.70 -4.41
N PHE A 148 -19.63 -21.38 -5.35
CA PHE A 148 -20.97 -20.86 -5.03
C PHE A 148 -21.90 -21.92 -4.42
N GLU A 149 -21.76 -23.20 -4.73
CA GLU A 149 -22.52 -24.27 -4.07
C GLU A 149 -22.10 -24.44 -2.61
N LYS A 150 -20.82 -24.20 -2.30
CA LYS A 150 -20.28 -24.31 -0.93
C LYS A 150 -20.54 -23.07 -0.07
N HIS A 151 -20.59 -21.89 -0.68
CA HIS A 151 -20.60 -20.60 0.04
C HIS A 151 -21.81 -19.70 -0.28
N GLY A 152 -22.62 -20.08 -1.26
CA GLY A 152 -23.90 -19.44 -1.56
C GLY A 152 -24.84 -19.61 -0.38
N LYS A 153 -25.46 -18.52 0.05
CA LYS A 153 -26.54 -18.53 1.05
C LYS A 153 -27.88 -18.61 0.37
#